data_AF-U3UAZ7-F1
#
_entry.id   AF-U3UAZ7-F1
#
_cell.length_a   1.000
_cell.length_b   1.000
_cell.length_c   1.000
_cell.angle_alpha   90.00
_cell.angle_beta   90.00
_cell.angle_gamma   90.00
#
_symmetry.space_group_name_H-M   'P 1'
#
loop_
_entity.id
_entity.type
_entity.pdbx_description
1 polymer ?
#
loop_
_entity_poly.entity_id
_entity_poly.type
_entity_poly.pdbx_seq_one_letter_code
_entity_poly.pdbx_strand_id
1 'polypeptide(L)'
;MNHRSRLFLLCLLSVPLAPLAGCTTYYKNVEACKDKVRASYPASANAPLKITGSGESYHGLRVIVHGTIANPPTPLATKTTPVPAAAECTFSEASMTGFQWLIPAYLAPKPPSPDADE
;
A
#
# COMPACT_ATOMS: atom_id res chain seq x y z
N MET A 1 -51.44 -13.97 27.46
CA MET A 1 -50.16 -13.53 26.85
C MET A 1 -50.30 -13.61 25.33
N ASN A 2 -50.48 -12.46 24.68
CA ASN A 2 -50.97 -12.37 23.29
C ASN A 2 -49.83 -12.63 22.29
N HIS A 3 -49.98 -13.65 21.41
CA HIS A 3 -49.02 -13.96 20.34
C HIS A 3 -48.74 -12.79 19.39
N ARG A 4 -49.71 -11.87 19.23
CA ARG A 4 -49.57 -10.66 18.41
C ARG A 4 -48.52 -9.66 18.91
N SER A 5 -48.28 -9.57 20.23
CA SER A 5 -47.22 -8.70 20.78
C SER A 5 -45.82 -9.29 20.65
N ARG A 6 -45.69 -10.62 20.59
CA ARG A 6 -44.37 -11.27 20.40
C ARG A 6 -43.85 -11.14 18.98
N LEU A 7 -44.73 -11.11 17.99
CA LEU A 7 -44.38 -10.87 16.58
C LEU A 7 -43.89 -9.44 16.34
N PHE A 8 -44.48 -8.44 17.00
CA PHE A 8 -44.04 -7.04 16.87
C PHE A 8 -42.65 -6.79 17.49
N LEU A 9 -42.26 -7.55 18.52
CA LEU A 9 -40.95 -7.41 19.16
C LEU A 9 -39.81 -8.00 18.30
N LEU A 10 -40.10 -8.95 17.42
CA LEU A 10 -39.10 -9.63 16.57
C LEU A 10 -38.73 -8.84 15.29
N CYS A 11 -39.55 -7.89 14.85
CA CYS A 11 -39.28 -7.11 13.63
C CYS A 11 -38.28 -5.96 13.82
N LEU A 12 -38.05 -5.49 15.05
CA LEU A 12 -37.21 -4.30 15.31
C LEU A 12 -35.70 -4.55 15.37
N LEU A 13 -35.24 -5.80 15.21
CA LEU A 13 -33.82 -6.18 15.32
C LEU A 13 -33.12 -6.46 13.98
N SER A 14 -33.80 -6.23 12.85
CA SER A 14 -33.17 -6.36 11.53
C SER A 14 -32.45 -5.07 11.14
N VAL A 15 -31.37 -4.72 11.87
CA VAL A 15 -30.39 -3.77 11.34
C VAL A 15 -29.62 -4.53 10.25
N PRO A 16 -29.73 -4.15 8.96
CA PRO A 16 -28.91 -4.77 7.93
C PRO A 16 -27.45 -4.42 8.25
N LEU A 17 -26.68 -5.41 8.67
CA LEU A 17 -25.23 -5.32 8.69
C LEU A 17 -24.78 -5.20 7.23
N ALA A 18 -24.64 -3.96 6.75
CA ALA A 18 -23.99 -3.72 5.47
C ALA A 18 -22.59 -4.38 5.51
N PRO A 19 -22.14 -5.04 4.44
CA PRO A 19 -20.87 -5.74 4.46
C PRO A 19 -19.72 -4.74 4.54
N LEU A 20 -19.22 -4.50 5.75
CA LEU A 20 -18.00 -3.72 6.02
C LEU A 20 -16.73 -4.38 5.49
N ALA A 21 -16.84 -5.56 4.84
CA ALA A 21 -15.72 -6.34 4.33
C ALA A 21 -14.80 -5.51 3.43
N GLY A 22 -15.36 -4.72 2.49
CA GLY A 22 -14.59 -3.91 1.55
C GLY A 22 -13.73 -2.82 2.21
N CYS A 23 -14.23 -2.17 3.27
CA CYS A 23 -13.48 -1.13 3.99
C CYS A 23 -12.31 -1.70 4.78
N THR A 24 -12.43 -2.94 5.28
CA THR A 24 -11.33 -3.61 6.01
C THR A 24 -10.24 -4.13 5.08
N THR A 25 -10.62 -4.63 3.89
CA THR A 25 -9.66 -5.10 2.89
C THR A 25 -8.79 -3.97 2.38
N TYR A 26 -9.39 -2.79 2.12
CA TYR A 26 -8.66 -1.58 1.76
C TYR A 26 -7.50 -1.27 2.73
N TYR A 27 -7.80 -1.12 4.03
CA TYR A 27 -6.79 -0.74 5.01
C TYR A 27 -5.71 -1.81 5.16
N LYS A 28 -6.11 -3.10 5.12
CA LYS A 28 -5.18 -4.23 5.16
C LYS A 28 -4.21 -4.21 3.98
N ASN A 29 -4.68 -3.94 2.77
CA ASN A 29 -3.83 -3.86 1.58
C ASN A 29 -2.86 -2.69 1.66
N VAL A 30 -3.30 -1.54 2.17
CA VAL A 30 -2.41 -0.39 2.37
C VAL A 30 -1.28 -0.71 3.34
N GLU A 31 -1.59 -1.30 4.49
CA GLU A 31 -0.55 -1.67 5.47
C GLU A 31 0.34 -2.78 4.96
N ALA A 32 -0.21 -3.81 4.30
CA ALA A 32 0.58 -4.86 3.65
C ALA A 32 1.53 -4.30 2.59
N CYS A 33 1.10 -3.30 1.83
CA CYS A 33 1.96 -2.63 0.86
C CYS A 33 3.08 -1.84 1.55
N LYS A 34 2.78 -1.07 2.62
CA LYS A 34 3.80 -0.37 3.39
C LYS A 34 4.84 -1.33 3.98
N ASP A 35 4.41 -2.47 4.50
CA ASP A 35 5.30 -3.49 5.04
C ASP A 35 6.18 -4.11 3.95
N LYS A 36 5.59 -4.40 2.77
CA LYS A 36 6.36 -4.89 1.63
C LYS A 36 7.39 -3.87 1.14
N VAL A 37 7.03 -2.59 1.10
CA VAL A 37 7.94 -1.49 0.78
C VAL A 37 9.12 -1.47 1.74
N ARG A 38 8.87 -1.52 3.05
CA ARG A 38 9.93 -1.56 4.07
C ARG A 38 10.82 -2.80 3.92
N ALA A 39 10.21 -3.96 3.70
CA ALA A 39 10.93 -5.23 3.57
C ALA A 39 11.76 -5.33 2.28
N SER A 40 11.31 -4.68 1.20
CA SER A 40 12.04 -4.68 -0.08
C SER A 40 13.11 -3.59 -0.18
N TYR A 41 13.10 -2.62 0.73
CA TYR A 41 14.11 -1.57 0.75
C TYR A 41 15.47 -2.19 1.11
N PRO A 42 16.53 -1.98 0.31
CA PRO A 42 17.80 -2.68 0.52
C PRO A 42 18.39 -2.41 1.90
N ALA A 43 18.74 -3.47 2.65
CA ALA A 43 19.43 -3.32 3.92
C ALA A 43 20.80 -2.65 3.78
N SER A 44 21.40 -2.75 2.59
CA SER A 44 22.65 -2.07 2.22
C SER A 44 22.47 -0.62 1.78
N ALA A 45 21.25 -0.08 1.82
CA ALA A 45 21.02 1.30 1.42
C ALA A 45 21.68 2.27 2.42
N ASN A 46 22.40 3.26 1.90
CA ASN A 46 23.16 4.22 2.69
C ASN A 46 22.28 5.30 3.36
N ALA A 47 20.96 5.23 3.19
CA ALA A 47 20.02 6.24 3.63
C ALA A 47 18.71 5.60 4.10
N PRO A 48 18.06 6.13 5.14
CA PRO A 48 16.77 5.61 5.58
C PRO A 48 15.65 6.02 4.63
N LEU A 49 14.73 5.08 4.36
CA LEU A 49 13.45 5.36 3.70
C LEU A 49 12.40 5.75 4.74
N LYS A 50 11.81 6.93 4.58
CA LYS A 50 10.67 7.41 5.35
C LYS A 50 9.41 7.36 4.49
N ILE A 51 8.45 6.50 4.85
CA ILE A 51 7.12 6.51 4.22
C ILE A 51 6.40 7.80 4.63
N THR A 52 5.92 8.56 3.64
CA THR A 52 5.24 9.85 3.82
C THR A 52 3.74 9.76 3.59
N GLY A 53 3.27 8.72 2.90
CA GLY A 53 1.86 8.49 2.67
C GLY A 53 1.59 7.31 1.75
N SER A 54 0.33 7.14 1.40
CA SER A 54 -0.13 6.17 0.41
C SER A 54 -1.36 6.71 -0.29
N GLY A 55 -1.52 6.37 -1.56
CA GLY A 55 -2.75 6.55 -2.31
C GLY A 55 -3.19 5.21 -2.89
N GLU A 56 -4.48 5.07 -3.15
CA GLU A 56 -5.07 3.82 -3.63
C GLU A 56 -5.99 4.04 -4.82
N SER A 57 -6.27 2.94 -5.51
CA SER A 57 -7.26 2.87 -6.56
C SER A 57 -8.16 1.64 -6.34
N TYR A 58 -9.43 1.76 -6.72
CA TYR A 58 -10.45 0.70 -6.74
C TYR A 58 -10.44 -0.22 -5.51
N HIS A 59 -11.02 0.23 -4.38
CA HIS A 59 -11.15 -0.56 -3.15
C HIS A 59 -9.83 -1.15 -2.61
N GLY A 60 -8.67 -0.54 -2.93
CA GLY A 60 -7.37 -1.02 -2.48
C GLY A 60 -6.77 -2.14 -3.34
N LEU A 61 -7.29 -2.38 -4.54
CA LEU A 61 -6.69 -3.34 -5.48
C LEU A 61 -5.36 -2.85 -6.06
N ARG A 62 -5.14 -1.52 -6.09
CA ARG A 62 -3.83 -0.93 -6.37
C ARG A 62 -3.51 0.08 -5.28
N VAL A 63 -2.33 -0.05 -4.68
CA VAL A 63 -1.84 0.86 -3.65
C VAL A 63 -0.49 1.40 -4.09
N ILE A 64 -0.35 2.72 -4.10
CA ILE A 64 0.92 3.41 -4.29
C ILE A 64 1.34 3.94 -2.92
N VAL A 65 2.50 3.49 -2.43
CA VAL A 65 3.12 4.02 -1.22
C VAL A 65 4.14 5.07 -1.63
N HIS A 66 4.11 6.22 -0.96
CA HIS A 66 5.04 7.32 -1.16
C HIS A 66 6.00 7.43 0.02
N GLY A 67 7.23 7.85 -0.25
CA GLY A 67 8.23 8.10 0.76
C GLY A 67 9.33 9.04 0.29
N THR A 68 10.26 9.29 1.20
CA THR A 68 11.48 10.05 0.94
C THR A 68 12.69 9.31 1.49
N ILE A 69 13.78 9.35 0.75
CA ILE A 69 15.08 8.80 1.14
C ILE A 69 15.99 9.97 1.49
N ALA A 70 16.46 9.99 2.73
CA ALA A 70 17.30 11.07 3.24
C ALA A 70 18.77 10.75 2.95
N ASN A 71 19.24 11.07 1.74
CA ASN A 71 20.63 10.80 1.37
C ASN A 71 21.60 11.59 2.26
N PRO A 72 22.63 10.93 2.82
CA PRO A 72 23.63 11.63 3.60
C PRO A 72 24.27 12.75 2.77
N PRO A 73 24.66 13.87 3.40
CA PRO A 73 25.31 14.96 2.69
C PRO A 73 26.56 14.43 1.98
N THR A 74 26.70 14.76 0.69
CA THR A 74 27.97 14.51 -0.01
C THR A 74 29.05 15.42 0.58
N PRO A 75 30.35 15.11 0.45
CA PRO A 75 31.42 15.92 1.03
C PRO A 75 31.39 17.42 0.64
N LEU A 76 30.72 17.75 -0.48
CA LEU A 76 30.56 19.11 -1.00
C LEU A 76 29.22 19.76 -0.61
N ALA A 77 28.28 19.01 -0.02
CA ALA A 77 26.96 19.50 0.38
C ALA A 77 26.81 19.49 1.90
N THR A 78 26.38 20.60 2.49
CA THR A 78 26.17 20.73 3.94
C THR A 78 24.79 20.25 4.40
N LYS A 79 23.90 19.89 3.46
CA LYS A 79 22.50 19.53 3.75
C LYS A 79 22.12 18.20 3.08
N THR A 80 21.38 17.38 3.81
CA THR A 80 20.70 16.18 3.31
C THR A 80 19.68 16.58 2.24
N THR A 81 19.73 15.94 1.07
CA THR A 81 18.74 16.12 0.00
C THR A 81 17.72 14.99 0.05
N PRO A 82 16.41 15.28 0.26
CA PRO A 82 15.38 14.27 0.22
C PRO A 82 15.13 13.81 -1.23
N VAL A 83 15.28 12.52 -1.48
CA VAL A 83 14.95 11.90 -2.77
C VAL A 83 13.56 11.27 -2.68
N PRO A 84 12.63 11.57 -3.60
CA PRO A 84 11.32 10.94 -3.59
C PRO A 84 11.42 9.46 -3.94
N ALA A 85 10.63 8.65 -3.23
CA ALA A 85 10.50 7.22 -3.47
C ALA A 85 9.01 6.86 -3.56
N ALA A 86 8.69 5.90 -4.42
CA ALA A 86 7.35 5.36 -4.52
C ALA A 86 7.38 3.91 -5.00
N ALA A 87 6.44 3.13 -4.53
CA ALA A 87 6.22 1.76 -4.99
C ALA A 87 4.72 1.50 -5.13
N GLU A 88 4.38 0.67 -6.10
CA GLU A 88 3.04 0.14 -6.32
C GLU A 88 2.95 -1.29 -5.81
N CYS A 89 1.83 -1.62 -5.18
CA CYS A 89 1.41 -2.99 -4.93
C CYS A 89 0.06 -3.21 -5.61
N THR A 90 -0.10 -4.37 -6.23
CA THR A 90 -1.37 -4.83 -6.79
C THR A 90 -1.92 -5.99 -5.96
N PHE A 91 -3.24 -6.06 -5.85
CA PHE A 91 -3.94 -7.04 -5.03
C PHE A 91 -5.09 -7.67 -5.81
N SER A 92 -5.34 -8.94 -5.51
CA SER A 92 -6.62 -9.60 -5.77
C SER A 92 -7.31 -9.76 -4.42
N GLU A 93 -8.36 -8.97 -4.19
CA GLU A 93 -9.00 -8.81 -2.88
C GLU A 93 -8.00 -8.43 -1.79
N ALA A 94 -7.66 -9.34 -0.87
CA ALA A 94 -6.71 -9.12 0.23
C ALA A 94 -5.32 -9.73 -0.03
N SER A 95 -5.11 -10.37 -1.19
CA SER A 95 -3.85 -11.05 -1.51
C SER A 95 -3.02 -10.22 -2.46
N MET A 96 -1.78 -9.91 -2.09
CA MET A 96 -0.86 -9.16 -2.96
C MET A 96 -0.44 -10.04 -4.14
N THR A 97 -0.67 -9.54 -5.36
CA THR A 97 -0.33 -10.23 -6.62
C THR A 97 0.89 -9.63 -7.30
N GLY A 98 1.26 -8.39 -6.97
CA GLY A 98 2.42 -7.72 -7.53
C GLY A 98 2.99 -6.65 -6.61
N PHE A 99 4.28 -6.38 -6.80
CA PHE A 99 5.01 -5.33 -6.12
C PHE A 99 6.03 -4.71 -7.08
N GLN A 100 6.08 -3.39 -7.12
CA GLN A 100 6.97 -2.66 -8.00
C GLN A 100 7.41 -1.31 -7.44
N TRP A 101 8.70 -1.10 -7.21
CA TRP A 101 9.28 0.25 -7.12
C TRP A 101 9.05 1.07 -8.41
N LEU A 102 8.46 2.26 -8.27
CA LEU A 102 8.25 3.20 -9.37
C LEU A 102 9.42 4.18 -9.48
N ILE A 103 9.86 4.69 -8.33
CA ILE A 103 10.99 5.60 -8.20
C ILE A 103 11.69 5.37 -6.84
N PRO A 104 12.96 5.75 -6.73
CA PRO A 104 13.86 6.21 -7.79
C PRO A 104 14.34 5.08 -8.72
N ALA A 105 14.93 5.44 -9.86
CA ALA A 105 15.31 4.51 -10.93
C ALA A 105 16.25 3.37 -10.49
N TYR A 106 17.04 3.56 -9.43
CA TYR A 106 17.91 2.52 -8.90
C TYR A 106 17.18 1.46 -8.06
N LEU A 107 15.94 1.73 -7.63
CA LEU A 107 15.05 0.73 -7.03
C LEU A 107 14.07 0.15 -8.05
N ALA A 108 13.70 0.94 -9.06
CA ALA A 108 12.85 0.49 -10.14
C ALA A 108 13.58 -0.55 -11.03
N PRO A 109 12.86 -1.51 -11.64
CA PRO A 109 13.39 -2.50 -12.53
C PRO A 109 13.98 -1.80 -13.71
N LYS A 110 15.06 -2.39 -14.20
CA LYS A 110 15.64 -1.97 -15.44
C LYS A 110 14.63 -2.25 -16.56
N PRO A 111 14.36 -1.30 -17.47
CA PRO A 111 13.61 -1.60 -18.67
C PRO A 111 14.32 -2.73 -19.44
N PRO A 112 13.57 -3.60 -20.14
CA PRO A 112 14.17 -4.66 -20.95
C PRO A 112 15.17 -4.05 -21.95
N SER A 113 16.33 -4.70 -22.10
CA SER A 113 17.27 -4.33 -23.15
C SER A 113 16.68 -4.70 -24.51
N PRO A 114 16.88 -3.87 -25.56
CA PRO A 114 16.37 -4.14 -26.90
C PRO A 114 16.89 -5.46 -27.51
N ASP A 115 17.91 -6.08 -26.92
CA ASP A 115 18.53 -7.34 -27.38
C ASP A 115 18.00 -8.59 -26.65
N ALA A 116 16.90 -8.48 -25.89
CA ALA A 116 16.35 -9.59 -25.09
C ALA A 116 15.39 -10.53 -25.87
N ASP A 117 15.20 -10.30 -27.16
CA ASP A 117 14.25 -11.03 -28.03
C ASP A 117 14.95 -11.74 -29.23
N GLU A 118 16.05 -12.45 -29.01
CA GLU A 118 16.59 -13.44 -29.98
C GLU A 118 16.48 -14.88 -29.46
#